data_AF-A0A4R0P0B4-F1
#
_entry.id   AF-A0A4R0P0B4-F1
#
_cell.length_a   1.000
_cell.length_b   1.000
_cell.length_c   1.000
_cell.angle_alpha   90.00
_cell.angle_beta   90.00
_cell.angle_gamma   90.00
#
_symmetry.space_group_name_H-M   'P 1'
#
loop_
_entity.id
_entity.type
_entity.pdbx_description
1 polymer ?
#
loop_
_entity_poly.entity_id
_entity_poly.type
_entity_poly.pdbx_seq_one_letter_code
_entity_poly.pdbx_strand_id
1 'polypeptide(L)'
;MNPDFAKDKYGKFKIRTTDSIAKHLSCDGIFKSWNIKNWEKADITNDGLTDLVFIAYWYDYISYALIDIGNNTFKLFRFSKSPFENCELVKPIKIGKNNYLKLYRKTSEIDTLNKQPFIYKTVVIIDTLVFKFNDFIELNKPYYVKSEIESIEINTGYCFGSCPSFNLILYKDSRANFEGIGYTKQLGKSSKRLSPEIFKELSESIQYININSLKDNYAVNWTDDQTATLTITFKDKSKKQIRDYGMQGTFGLSAIYAKLMNISTNWHTLHNYNP
;
A
#
# COMPACT_ATOMS: atom_id res chain seq x y z
N MET A 1 -12.72 -11.44 -2.22
CA MET A 1 -11.83 -12.21 -3.11
C MET A 1 -11.24 -13.35 -2.28
N ASN A 2 -11.31 -14.60 -2.73
CA ASN A 2 -10.58 -15.68 -2.04
C ASN A 2 -9.08 -15.38 -2.12
N PRO A 3 -8.35 -15.40 -0.99
CA PRO A 3 -6.93 -15.06 -0.96
C PRO A 3 -6.11 -16.05 -1.78
N ASP A 4 -4.95 -15.63 -2.29
CA ASP A 4 -4.15 -16.44 -3.21
C ASP A 4 -3.74 -17.79 -2.62
N PHE A 5 -3.42 -17.83 -1.32
CA PHE A 5 -3.13 -19.07 -0.60
C PHE A 5 -4.28 -20.09 -0.60
N ALA A 6 -5.52 -19.66 -0.80
CA ALA A 6 -6.67 -20.57 -0.89
C ALA A 6 -6.76 -21.27 -2.25
N LYS A 7 -6.03 -20.78 -3.25
CA LYS A 7 -5.97 -21.33 -4.62
C LYS A 7 -4.65 -22.05 -4.91
N ASP A 8 -3.68 -21.90 -4.03
CA ASP A 8 -2.34 -22.44 -4.19
C ASP A 8 -2.31 -23.96 -3.95
N LYS A 9 -1.72 -24.69 -4.89
CA LYS A 9 -1.57 -26.15 -4.85
C LYS A 9 -0.26 -26.61 -4.22
N TYR A 10 0.72 -25.72 -4.11
CA TYR A 10 2.09 -26.05 -3.72
C TYR A 10 2.41 -25.55 -2.31
N GLY A 11 1.97 -24.35 -1.96
CA GLY A 11 2.09 -23.79 -0.62
C GLY A 11 1.01 -24.32 0.33
N LYS A 12 1.35 -24.41 1.62
CA LYS A 12 0.39 -24.73 2.68
C LYS A 12 0.31 -23.57 3.65
N PHE A 13 -0.86 -22.96 3.75
CA PHE A 13 -1.16 -21.96 4.76
C PHE A 13 -1.20 -22.63 6.15
N LYS A 14 -0.39 -22.15 7.09
CA LYS A 14 -0.29 -22.72 8.44
C LYS A 14 -0.23 -21.64 9.51
N ILE A 15 -1.08 -21.79 10.52
CA ILE A 15 -0.97 -21.08 11.80
C ILE A 15 -0.07 -21.91 12.72
N ARG A 16 1.00 -21.31 13.24
CA ARG A 16 1.97 -21.96 14.14
C ARG A 16 1.87 -21.40 15.55
N THR A 17 2.51 -22.03 16.54
CA THR A 17 2.57 -21.46 17.89
C THR A 17 3.51 -20.25 17.91
N THR A 18 3.29 -19.31 18.84
CA THR A 18 4.17 -18.15 19.03
C THR A 18 5.64 -18.57 19.20
N ASP A 19 5.92 -19.60 20.01
CA ASP A 19 7.27 -20.10 20.23
C ASP A 19 7.89 -20.70 18.97
N SER A 20 7.09 -21.39 18.14
CA SER A 20 7.56 -21.92 16.87
C SER A 20 7.96 -20.79 15.92
N ILE A 21 7.16 -19.73 15.85
CA ILE A 21 7.45 -18.55 15.02
C ILE A 21 8.72 -17.83 15.53
N ALA A 22 8.81 -17.59 16.84
CA ALA A 22 9.94 -16.90 17.46
C ALA A 22 11.30 -17.60 17.28
N LYS A 23 11.29 -18.92 16.99
CA LYS A 23 12.51 -19.69 16.67
C LYS A 23 12.95 -19.52 15.20
N HIS A 24 12.02 -19.17 14.30
CA HIS A 24 12.31 -19.04 12.86
C HIS A 24 12.52 -17.59 12.43
N LEU A 25 11.78 -16.64 13.00
CA LEU A 25 11.89 -15.23 12.65
C LEU A 25 13.15 -14.60 13.27
N SER A 26 14.11 -14.21 12.43
CA SER A 26 15.33 -13.51 12.82
C SER A 26 15.25 -12.00 12.57
N CYS A 27 14.23 -11.35 13.13
CA CYS A 27 13.94 -9.93 12.93
C CYS A 27 14.55 -9.04 14.01
N ASP A 28 15.87 -9.12 14.18
CA ASP A 28 16.64 -8.28 15.11
C ASP A 28 16.11 -8.32 16.57
N GLY A 29 15.57 -9.47 16.97
CA GLY A 29 14.97 -9.68 18.30
C GLY A 29 13.62 -9.00 18.52
N ILE A 30 13.07 -8.31 17.52
CA ILE A 30 11.86 -7.49 17.64
C ILE A 30 10.66 -8.29 18.08
N PHE A 31 10.46 -9.48 17.50
CA PHE A 31 9.38 -10.39 17.87
C PHE A 31 9.32 -10.64 19.38
N LYS A 32 10.48 -10.88 20.02
CA LYS A 32 10.60 -11.08 21.46
C LYS A 32 10.50 -9.76 22.24
N SER A 33 11.22 -8.72 21.81
CA SER A 33 11.27 -7.43 22.52
C SER A 33 9.90 -6.75 22.59
N TRP A 34 9.08 -6.90 21.55
CA TRP A 34 7.72 -6.38 21.52
C TRP A 34 6.71 -7.35 22.11
N ASN A 35 7.11 -8.54 22.58
CA ASN A 35 6.21 -9.58 23.07
C ASN A 35 5.08 -9.84 22.06
N ILE A 36 5.43 -10.04 20.79
CA ILE A 36 4.47 -10.34 19.72
C ILE A 36 3.95 -11.74 19.94
N LYS A 37 2.62 -11.89 19.95
CA LYS A 37 1.96 -13.19 19.92
C LYS A 37 1.65 -13.56 18.48
N ASN A 38 1.51 -14.86 18.18
CA ASN A 38 1.11 -15.25 16.84
C ASN A 38 -0.22 -14.63 16.43
N TRP A 39 -1.16 -14.48 17.35
CA TRP A 39 -2.43 -13.81 17.06
C TRP A 39 -2.91 -13.00 18.25
N GLU A 40 -3.57 -11.89 17.95
CA GLU A 40 -4.16 -10.96 18.90
C GLU A 40 -5.49 -10.44 18.35
N LYS A 41 -6.52 -10.43 19.19
CA LYS A 41 -7.81 -9.79 18.88
C LYS A 41 -7.77 -8.33 19.32
N ALA A 42 -8.18 -7.42 18.45
CA ALA A 42 -8.25 -6.00 18.74
C ALA A 42 -9.19 -5.30 17.75
N ASP A 43 -9.82 -4.21 18.16
CA ASP A 43 -10.59 -3.31 17.27
C ASP A 43 -9.60 -2.33 16.61
N ILE A 44 -8.87 -2.78 15.60
CA ILE A 44 -7.77 -2.00 14.97
C ILE A 44 -8.29 -0.98 13.95
N THR A 45 -9.56 -1.10 13.56
CA THR A 45 -10.29 -0.13 12.74
C THR A 45 -10.95 0.97 13.57
N ASN A 46 -11.15 0.75 14.88
CA ASN A 46 -11.86 1.63 15.82
C ASN A 46 -13.34 1.82 15.48
N ASP A 47 -14.00 0.78 14.99
CA ASP A 47 -15.43 0.78 14.63
C ASP A 47 -16.32 0.02 15.64
N GLY A 48 -15.71 -0.53 16.70
CA GLY A 48 -16.40 -1.31 17.73
C GLY A 48 -16.53 -2.80 17.41
N LEU A 49 -16.06 -3.26 16.25
CA LEU A 49 -15.99 -4.68 15.89
C LEU A 49 -14.65 -5.28 16.33
N THR A 50 -14.57 -6.61 16.34
CA THR A 50 -13.34 -7.32 16.75
C THR A 50 -12.61 -7.85 15.54
N ASP A 51 -11.41 -7.33 15.31
CA ASP A 51 -10.50 -7.81 14.28
C ASP A 51 -9.50 -8.83 14.82
N LEU A 52 -8.77 -9.48 13.91
CA LEU A 52 -7.71 -10.42 14.23
C LEU A 52 -6.41 -10.04 13.51
N VAL A 53 -5.38 -9.72 14.28
CA VAL A 53 -4.01 -9.63 13.76
C VAL A 53 -3.33 -10.96 14.00
N PHE A 54 -2.67 -11.51 12.98
CA PHE A 54 -1.98 -12.78 13.12
C PHE A 54 -0.80 -12.96 12.16
N ILE A 55 0.09 -13.90 12.46
CA ILE A 55 1.17 -14.32 11.57
C ILE A 55 0.84 -15.73 11.04
N ALA A 56 1.00 -15.91 9.73
CA ALA A 56 0.82 -17.21 9.11
C ALA A 56 1.99 -17.54 8.20
N TYR A 57 2.30 -18.83 8.14
CA TYR A 57 3.26 -19.36 7.19
C TYR A 57 2.55 -19.66 5.87
N TRP A 58 3.01 -19.04 4.79
CA TRP A 58 2.70 -19.41 3.42
C TRP A 58 3.92 -19.07 2.55
N TYR A 59 4.74 -20.10 2.28
CA TYR A 59 6.14 -20.02 1.81
C TYR A 59 7.11 -19.28 2.73
N ASP A 60 6.62 -18.28 3.45
CA ASP A 60 7.32 -17.59 4.52
C ASP A 60 6.32 -17.10 5.58
N TYR A 61 6.82 -16.58 6.70
CA TYR A 61 6.00 -15.95 7.73
C TYR A 61 5.59 -14.55 7.33
N ILE A 62 4.28 -14.33 7.29
CA ILE A 62 3.68 -13.08 6.86
C ILE A 62 2.70 -12.61 7.93
N SER A 63 2.77 -11.32 8.26
CA SER A 63 1.79 -10.68 9.13
C SER A 63 0.53 -10.30 8.35
N TYR A 64 -0.63 -10.57 8.95
CA TYR A 64 -1.95 -10.31 8.40
C TYR A 64 -2.84 -9.60 9.41
N ALA A 65 -3.85 -8.89 8.91
CA ALA A 65 -5.02 -8.47 9.67
C ALA A 65 -6.29 -8.95 8.94
N LEU A 66 -7.14 -9.68 9.65
CA LEU A 66 -8.50 -9.98 9.22
C LEU A 66 -9.43 -9.01 9.94
N ILE A 67 -9.96 -8.03 9.20
CA ILE A 67 -10.88 -7.04 9.75
C ILE A 67 -12.33 -7.52 9.57
N ASP A 68 -13.15 -7.31 10.59
CA ASP A 68 -14.60 -7.48 10.52
C ASP A 68 -15.21 -6.19 9.97
N ILE A 69 -15.98 -6.28 8.88
CA ILE A 69 -16.67 -5.12 8.29
C ILE A 69 -18.19 -5.20 8.48
N GLY A 70 -18.64 -6.03 9.43
CA GLY A 70 -20.04 -6.25 9.77
C GLY A 70 -20.69 -7.34 8.93
N ASN A 71 -21.88 -7.77 9.34
CA ASN A 71 -22.71 -8.75 8.63
C ASN A 71 -21.95 -10.04 8.26
N ASN A 72 -21.10 -10.53 9.18
CA ASN A 72 -20.27 -11.72 8.97
C ASN A 72 -19.37 -11.63 7.72
N THR A 73 -18.96 -10.41 7.37
CA THR A 73 -18.10 -10.13 6.22
C THR A 73 -16.74 -9.67 6.72
N PHE A 74 -15.67 -10.25 6.15
CA PHE A 74 -14.30 -9.97 6.57
C PHE A 74 -13.44 -9.53 5.40
N LYS A 75 -12.46 -8.67 5.66
CA LYS A 75 -11.44 -8.26 4.70
C LYS A 75 -10.06 -8.62 5.24
N LEU A 76 -9.26 -9.29 4.42
CA LEU A 76 -7.89 -9.68 4.78
C LEU A 76 -6.89 -8.65 4.23
N PHE A 77 -5.99 -8.19 5.09
CA PHE A 77 -4.84 -7.35 4.77
C PHE A 77 -3.56 -8.14 5.00
N ARG A 78 -2.61 -7.97 4.08
CA ARG A 78 -1.26 -8.55 4.13
C ARG A 78 -0.27 -7.39 4.31
N PHE A 79 0.63 -7.51 5.29
CA PHE A 79 1.60 -6.44 5.58
C PHE A 79 2.97 -6.64 4.94
N SER A 80 3.37 -7.88 4.64
CA SER A 80 4.63 -8.15 3.91
C SER A 80 4.52 -7.57 2.51
N LYS A 81 5.33 -6.56 2.21
CA LYS A 81 5.44 -5.98 0.87
C LYS A 81 6.49 -6.71 0.05
N SER A 82 7.61 -7.09 0.65
CA SER A 82 8.66 -7.84 -0.06
C SER A 82 8.39 -9.35 -0.06
N PRO A 83 8.57 -10.04 -1.21
CA PRO A 83 8.57 -11.50 -1.24
C PRO A 83 9.88 -12.12 -0.71
N PHE A 84 10.91 -11.31 -0.44
CA PHE A 84 12.24 -11.75 -0.02
C PHE A 84 12.59 -11.33 1.42
N GLU A 85 11.64 -10.74 2.14
CA GLU A 85 11.83 -10.26 3.52
C GLU A 85 10.60 -10.62 4.35
N ASN A 86 10.84 -11.31 5.47
CA ASN A 86 9.80 -11.77 6.39
C ASN A 86 9.77 -10.98 7.70
N CYS A 87 10.62 -9.96 7.82
CA CYS A 87 10.63 -9.02 8.92
C CYS A 87 9.77 -7.77 8.66
N GLU A 88 8.51 -8.03 8.27
CA GLU A 88 7.42 -7.06 8.21
C GLU A 88 6.36 -7.45 9.25
N LEU A 89 6.58 -7.01 10.49
CA LEU A 89 5.79 -7.37 11.66
C LEU A 89 4.86 -6.24 12.05
N VAL A 90 3.61 -6.57 12.37
CA VAL A 90 2.67 -5.64 12.98
C VAL A 90 2.22 -6.13 14.34
N LYS A 91 1.99 -5.20 15.26
CA LYS A 91 1.48 -5.48 16.60
C LYS A 91 0.37 -4.50 16.97
N PRO A 92 -0.81 -4.96 17.41
CA PRO A 92 -1.81 -4.07 18.01
C PRO A 92 -1.23 -3.29 19.19
N ILE A 93 -1.45 -1.97 19.18
CA ILE A 93 -1.12 -1.07 20.29
C ILE A 93 -2.27 -0.11 20.54
N LYS A 94 -2.29 0.50 21.73
CA LYS A 94 -3.26 1.52 22.09
C LYS A 94 -2.56 2.85 22.37
N ILE A 95 -3.04 3.93 21.76
CA ILE A 95 -2.57 5.29 22.02
C ILE A 95 -3.80 6.12 22.42
N GLY A 96 -3.86 6.49 23.70
CA GLY A 96 -5.06 7.11 24.27
C GLY A 96 -6.25 6.16 24.24
N LYS A 97 -7.34 6.57 23.59
CA LYS A 97 -8.57 5.75 23.46
C LYS A 97 -8.57 4.83 22.25
N ASN A 98 -7.70 5.09 21.27
CA ASN A 98 -7.75 4.43 19.96
C ASN A 98 -6.70 3.32 19.85
N ASN A 99 -7.00 2.30 19.07
CA ASN A 99 -6.09 1.24 18.68
C ASN A 99 -5.41 1.55 17.36
N TYR A 100 -4.18 1.06 17.22
CA TYR A 100 -3.31 1.23 16.07
C TYR A 100 -2.49 -0.04 15.87
N LEU A 101 -1.71 -0.11 14.78
CA LEU A 101 -0.69 -1.14 14.59
C LEU A 101 0.69 -0.54 14.69
N LYS A 102 1.53 -1.04 15.60
CA LYS A 102 2.97 -0.77 15.56
C LYS A 102 3.58 -1.61 14.44
N LEU A 103 4.33 -0.96 13.55
CA LEU A 103 4.99 -1.58 12.41
C LEU A 103 6.50 -1.71 12.69
N TYR A 104 7.05 -2.89 12.45
CA TYR A 104 8.47 -3.11 12.20
C TYR A 104 8.64 -3.60 10.77
N ARG A 105 9.41 -2.90 9.96
CA ARG A 105 9.71 -3.29 8.58
C ARG A 105 11.19 -3.17 8.31
N LYS A 106 11.82 -4.29 8.01
CA LYS A 106 13.13 -4.32 7.37
C LYS A 106 12.93 -4.19 5.86
N THR A 107 13.67 -3.31 5.22
CA THR A 107 13.59 -3.13 3.76
C THR A 107 14.91 -2.57 3.22
N SER A 108 14.96 -2.30 1.93
CA SER A 108 16.13 -1.78 1.23
C SER A 108 15.81 -0.42 0.63
N GLU A 109 16.78 0.49 0.66
CA GLU A 109 16.70 1.78 -0.02
C GLU A 109 17.96 2.02 -0.85
N ILE A 110 17.84 2.81 -1.92
CA ILE A 110 18.98 3.20 -2.74
C ILE A 110 20.02 3.92 -1.88
N ASP A 111 21.27 3.49 -2.01
CA ASP A 111 22.39 4.12 -1.35
C ASP A 111 22.95 5.26 -2.22
N THR A 112 22.39 6.45 -2.02
CA THR A 112 22.81 7.65 -2.74
C THR A 112 24.21 8.15 -2.34
N LEU A 113 24.75 7.70 -1.20
CA LEU A 113 26.07 8.11 -0.72
C LEU A 113 27.19 7.38 -1.44
N ASN A 114 26.96 6.11 -1.77
CA ASN A 114 27.95 5.25 -2.42
C ASN A 114 28.19 5.58 -3.91
N LYS A 115 27.43 6.53 -4.51
CA LYS A 115 27.54 7.05 -5.90
C LYS A 115 27.59 5.99 -7.01
N GLN A 116 27.39 4.72 -6.68
CA GLN A 116 27.33 3.60 -7.60
C GLN A 116 25.86 3.27 -7.92
N PRO A 117 25.53 2.99 -9.19
CA PRO A 117 24.18 2.59 -9.54
C PRO A 117 23.86 1.23 -8.92
N PHE A 118 22.58 1.02 -8.56
CA PHE A 118 22.06 -0.25 -8.04
C PHE A 118 22.67 -0.72 -6.71
N ILE A 119 23.30 0.16 -5.94
CA ILE A 119 23.66 -0.14 -4.56
C ILE A 119 22.49 0.22 -3.64
N TYR A 120 22.16 -0.73 -2.76
CA TYR A 120 21.10 -0.59 -1.78
C TYR A 120 21.67 -0.81 -0.38
N LYS A 121 21.11 -0.08 0.58
CA LYS A 121 21.37 -0.28 2.01
C LYS A 121 20.12 -0.82 2.68
N THR A 122 20.32 -1.71 3.65
CA THR A 122 19.23 -2.14 4.53
C THR A 122 18.82 -0.98 5.43
N VAL A 123 17.52 -0.76 5.55
CA VAL A 123 16.92 0.18 6.48
C VAL A 123 15.87 -0.53 7.33
N VAL A 124 15.75 -0.07 8.56
CA VAL A 124 14.73 -0.52 9.50
C VAL A 124 13.76 0.63 9.72
N ILE A 125 12.49 0.37 9.47
CA ILE A 125 11.38 1.31 9.64
C ILE A 125 10.57 0.83 10.85
N ILE A 126 10.46 1.70 11.86
CA ILE A 126 9.54 1.52 12.98
C ILE A 126 8.53 2.65 12.92
N ASP A 127 7.25 2.31 12.79
CA ASP A 127 6.18 3.29 12.63
C ASP A 127 4.90 2.84 13.35
N THR A 128 3.86 3.66 13.26
CA THR A 128 2.50 3.37 13.71
C THR A 128 1.56 3.51 12.52
N LEU A 129 0.77 2.48 12.23
CA LEU A 129 -0.26 2.49 11.22
C LEU A 129 -1.64 2.71 11.84
N VAL A 130 -2.49 3.42 11.11
CA VAL A 130 -3.90 3.63 11.40
C VAL A 130 -4.75 3.11 10.24
N PHE A 131 -5.92 2.58 10.54
CA PHE A 131 -6.89 2.25 9.51
C PHE A 131 -7.58 3.54 9.04
N LYS A 132 -7.32 3.95 7.79
CA LYS A 132 -7.91 5.16 7.20
C LYS A 132 -8.00 5.03 5.69
N PHE A 133 -9.04 5.61 5.11
CA PHE A 133 -9.32 5.54 3.67
C PHE A 133 -9.38 4.10 3.13
N ASN A 134 -9.91 3.19 3.95
CA ASN A 134 -10.08 1.74 3.71
C ASN A 134 -8.77 0.93 3.59
N ASP A 135 -7.68 1.45 4.16
CA ASP A 135 -6.36 0.80 4.19
C ASP A 135 -5.60 1.10 5.50
N PHE A 136 -4.54 0.35 5.78
CA PHE A 136 -3.60 0.66 6.86
C PHE A 136 -2.48 1.54 6.32
N ILE A 137 -2.38 2.76 6.85
CA ILE A 137 -1.41 3.77 6.41
C ILE A 137 -0.72 4.40 7.62
N GLU A 138 0.42 5.06 7.41
CA GLU A 138 1.17 5.71 8.47
C GLU A 138 0.29 6.73 9.23
N LEU A 139 0.39 6.71 10.56
CA LEU A 139 -0.28 7.65 11.44
C LEU A 139 0.35 9.03 11.27
N ASN A 140 -0.35 9.90 10.54
CA ASN A 140 0.06 11.27 10.30
C ASN A 140 -0.82 12.24 11.09
N LYS A 141 -0.21 13.33 11.56
CA LYS A 141 -0.97 14.46 12.10
C LYS A 141 -1.70 15.17 10.96
N PRO A 142 -2.84 15.83 11.23
CA PRO A 142 -3.48 16.69 10.24
C PRO A 142 -2.44 17.65 9.65
N TYR A 143 -2.20 17.54 8.35
CA TYR A 143 -1.22 18.35 7.65
C TYR A 143 -1.89 19.56 7.04
N TYR A 144 -1.22 20.73 7.11
CA TYR A 144 -1.71 21.93 6.47
C TYR A 144 -1.61 21.82 4.95
N VAL A 145 -2.76 21.87 4.28
CA VAL A 145 -2.84 21.83 2.82
C VAL A 145 -2.33 23.17 2.27
N LYS A 146 -1.08 23.18 1.79
CA LYS A 146 -0.46 24.38 1.19
C LYS A 146 -1.19 24.85 -0.08
N SER A 147 -1.68 23.92 -0.88
CA SER A 147 -2.48 24.18 -2.07
C SER A 147 -3.40 23.00 -2.35
N GLU A 148 -4.58 23.28 -2.92
CA GLU A 148 -5.47 22.25 -3.42
C GLU A 148 -4.83 21.45 -4.56
N ILE A 149 -5.19 20.18 -4.68
CA ILE A 149 -4.77 19.30 -5.78
C ILE A 149 -5.68 19.56 -6.99
N GLU A 150 -5.06 19.82 -8.14
CA GLU A 150 -5.72 20.07 -9.41
C GLU A 150 -5.83 18.78 -10.25
N SER A 151 -4.76 17.98 -10.29
CA SER A 151 -4.76 16.68 -10.95
C SER A 151 -3.85 15.66 -10.26
N ILE A 152 -4.21 14.39 -10.45
CA ILE A 152 -3.49 13.22 -9.97
C ILE A 152 -3.19 12.36 -11.21
N GLU A 153 -1.92 12.17 -11.51
CA GLU A 153 -1.45 11.42 -12.66
C GLU A 153 -0.61 10.23 -12.23
N ILE A 154 -0.84 9.06 -12.83
CA ILE A 154 0.02 7.89 -12.68
C ILE A 154 0.36 7.32 -14.06
N ASN A 155 1.65 7.06 -14.26
CA ASN A 155 2.17 6.25 -15.35
C ASN A 155 2.74 4.95 -14.76
N THR A 156 2.48 3.83 -15.42
CA THR A 156 3.11 2.55 -15.07
C THR A 156 3.90 1.99 -16.24
N GLY A 157 5.05 1.39 -15.93
CA GLY A 157 5.89 0.67 -16.89
C GLY A 157 5.46 -0.78 -17.09
N TYR A 158 6.27 -1.55 -17.80
CA TYR A 158 6.15 -3.01 -17.85
C TYR A 158 6.84 -3.66 -16.65
N CYS A 159 6.58 -4.95 -16.45
CA CYS A 159 7.27 -5.85 -15.53
C CYS A 159 7.52 -7.18 -16.26
N PHE A 160 8.23 -8.12 -15.65
CA PHE A 160 8.27 -9.49 -16.15
C PHE A 160 6.94 -10.19 -15.85
N GLY A 161 6.07 -10.31 -16.86
CA GLY A 161 4.75 -10.91 -16.74
C GLY A 161 3.67 -10.03 -17.35
N SER A 162 2.54 -9.91 -16.65
CA SER A 162 1.33 -9.26 -17.17
C SER A 162 0.91 -8.04 -16.34
N CYS A 163 1.87 -7.26 -15.82
CA CYS A 163 1.53 -6.04 -15.09
C CYS A 163 0.91 -5.00 -16.04
N PRO A 164 -0.24 -4.40 -15.68
CA PRO A 164 -0.91 -3.41 -16.52
C PRO A 164 -0.06 -2.15 -16.72
N SER A 165 0.32 -1.87 -17.97
CA SER A 165 1.03 -0.66 -18.40
C SER A 165 0.03 0.35 -18.95
N PHE A 166 -0.02 1.56 -18.34
CA PHE A 166 -0.98 2.60 -18.70
C PHE A 166 -0.56 4.00 -18.25
N ASN A 167 -1.27 5.00 -18.78
CA ASN A 167 -1.34 6.36 -18.24
C ASN A 167 -2.76 6.62 -17.72
N LEU A 168 -2.88 7.20 -16.52
CA LEU A 168 -4.14 7.69 -15.97
C LEU A 168 -3.95 9.10 -15.43
N ILE A 169 -4.85 10.02 -15.79
CA ILE A 169 -4.93 11.36 -15.22
C ILE A 169 -6.36 11.57 -14.71
N LEU A 170 -6.48 11.92 -13.43
CA LEU A 170 -7.73 12.33 -12.80
C LEU A 170 -7.68 13.83 -12.54
N TYR A 171 -8.75 14.55 -12.88
CA TYR A 171 -8.87 15.99 -12.69
C TYR A 171 -9.90 16.29 -11.61
N LYS A 172 -9.71 17.41 -10.91
CA LYS A 172 -10.63 17.90 -9.87
C LYS A 172 -12.07 18.10 -10.38
N ASP A 173 -12.24 18.41 -11.65
CA ASP A 173 -13.54 18.66 -12.31
C ASP A 173 -14.24 17.39 -12.83
N SER A 174 -13.91 16.24 -12.25
CA SER A 174 -14.40 14.90 -12.60
C SER A 174 -13.94 14.34 -13.93
N ARG A 175 -13.19 15.10 -14.77
CA ARG A 175 -12.62 14.51 -15.98
C ARG A 175 -11.57 13.46 -15.60
N ALA A 176 -11.48 12.41 -16.41
CA ALA A 176 -10.45 11.40 -16.31
C ALA A 176 -10.00 10.99 -17.71
N ASN A 177 -8.69 10.92 -17.93
CA ASN A 177 -8.08 10.43 -19.16
C ASN A 177 -7.28 9.18 -18.87
N PHE A 178 -7.45 8.17 -19.70
CA PHE A 178 -6.79 6.88 -19.60
C PHE A 178 -6.18 6.51 -20.95
N GLU A 179 -4.98 5.94 -20.92
CA GLU A 179 -4.35 5.33 -22.08
C GLU A 179 -3.82 3.96 -21.67
N GLY A 180 -4.48 2.91 -22.16
CA GLY A 180 -3.99 1.54 -21.95
C GLY A 180 -2.91 1.21 -22.96
N ILE A 181 -1.75 0.77 -22.48
CA ILE A 181 -0.57 0.50 -23.31
C ILE A 181 -0.37 -1.01 -23.48
N GLY A 182 -0.40 -1.76 -22.38
CA GLY A 182 -0.23 -3.21 -22.42
C GLY A 182 -0.79 -3.90 -21.18
N TYR A 183 -1.24 -5.14 -21.32
CA TYR A 183 -1.84 -5.94 -20.24
C TYR A 183 -3.01 -5.25 -19.51
N THR A 184 -3.67 -4.30 -20.17
CA THR A 184 -4.92 -3.68 -19.73
C THR A 184 -6.08 -4.25 -20.51
N LYS A 185 -7.28 -4.28 -19.92
CA LYS A 185 -8.50 -4.73 -20.62
C LYS A 185 -8.97 -3.76 -21.69
N GLN A 186 -8.61 -2.49 -21.55
CA GLN A 186 -8.86 -1.45 -22.55
C GLN A 186 -7.53 -0.89 -23.02
N LEU A 187 -7.31 -0.90 -24.33
CA LEU A 187 -6.11 -0.35 -24.99
C LEU A 187 -6.43 0.99 -25.65
N GLY A 188 -5.40 1.81 -25.84
CA GLY A 188 -5.50 3.12 -26.45
C GLY A 188 -6.14 4.17 -25.54
N LYS A 189 -6.34 5.36 -26.10
CA LYS A 189 -6.83 6.54 -25.38
C LYS A 189 -8.33 6.49 -25.15
N SER A 190 -8.75 6.93 -23.96
CA SER A 190 -10.14 7.01 -23.54
C SER A 190 -10.31 8.09 -22.49
N SER A 191 -11.49 8.70 -22.45
CA SER A 191 -11.83 9.71 -21.47
C SER A 191 -13.21 9.46 -20.89
N LYS A 192 -13.38 9.71 -19.60
CA LYS A 192 -14.64 9.58 -18.86
C LYS A 192 -14.82 10.76 -17.92
N ARG A 193 -16.05 10.97 -17.48
CA ARG A 193 -16.34 11.73 -16.26
C ARG A 193 -16.56 10.73 -15.13
N LEU A 194 -15.73 10.77 -14.10
CA LEU A 194 -15.87 9.89 -12.93
C LEU A 194 -16.58 10.62 -11.81
N SER A 195 -17.15 9.89 -10.84
CA SER A 195 -17.82 10.54 -9.71
C SER A 195 -16.81 11.40 -8.94
N PRO A 196 -17.21 12.61 -8.48
CA PRO A 196 -16.31 13.53 -7.78
C PRO A 196 -15.74 12.95 -6.48
N GLU A 197 -16.42 11.97 -5.88
CA GLU A 197 -15.98 11.25 -4.68
C GLU A 197 -14.65 10.52 -4.90
N ILE A 198 -14.41 9.96 -6.10
CA ILE A 198 -13.15 9.27 -6.42
C ILE A 198 -11.96 10.22 -6.29
N PHE A 199 -12.06 11.40 -6.90
CA PHE A 199 -10.99 12.41 -6.81
C PHE A 199 -10.85 12.94 -5.39
N LYS A 200 -11.99 13.20 -4.73
CA LYS A 200 -12.02 13.70 -3.35
C LYS A 200 -11.29 12.75 -2.39
N GLU A 201 -11.66 11.47 -2.35
CA GLU A 201 -11.03 10.47 -1.47
C GLU A 201 -9.53 10.31 -1.73
N LEU A 202 -9.12 10.30 -3.00
CA LEU A 202 -7.70 10.25 -3.37
C LEU A 202 -6.97 11.51 -2.90
N SER A 203 -7.55 12.69 -3.13
CA SER A 203 -6.95 13.97 -2.73
C SER A 203 -6.78 14.07 -1.21
N GLU A 204 -7.79 13.64 -0.44
CA GLU A 204 -7.73 13.58 1.03
C GLU A 204 -6.66 12.58 1.51
N SER A 205 -6.56 11.42 0.85
CA SER A 205 -5.52 10.42 1.13
C SER A 205 -4.12 10.99 0.88
N ILE A 206 -3.89 11.62 -0.28
CA ILE A 206 -2.62 12.24 -0.68
C ILE A 206 -2.20 13.36 0.29
N GLN A 207 -3.14 14.19 0.70
CA GLN A 207 -2.89 15.26 1.67
C GLN A 207 -2.57 14.70 3.05
N TYR A 208 -3.32 13.68 3.51
CA TYR A 208 -3.12 13.07 4.81
C TYR A 208 -1.74 12.42 4.97
N ILE A 209 -1.24 11.74 3.93
CA ILE A 209 0.11 11.13 3.97
C ILE A 209 1.24 12.15 3.80
N ASN A 210 0.91 13.44 3.71
CA ASN A 210 1.83 14.53 3.45
C ASN A 210 2.75 14.23 2.26
N ILE A 211 2.17 14.05 1.07
CA ILE A 211 2.91 13.63 -0.15
C ILE A 211 4.18 14.44 -0.41
N ASN A 212 4.20 15.72 -0.04
CA ASN A 212 5.34 16.61 -0.26
C ASN A 212 6.56 16.24 0.60
N SER A 213 6.37 15.60 1.76
CA SER A 213 7.48 15.12 2.60
C SER A 213 8.05 13.77 2.18
N LEU A 214 7.39 13.05 1.27
CA LEU A 214 7.90 11.78 0.78
C LEU A 214 9.13 11.98 -0.13
N LYS A 215 9.94 10.94 -0.29
CA LYS A 215 11.08 10.95 -1.22
C LYS A 215 10.56 11.00 -2.66
N ASP A 216 11.36 11.58 -3.56
CA ASP A 216 11.03 11.62 -4.98
C ASP A 216 11.28 10.27 -5.68
N ASN A 217 12.10 9.40 -5.09
CA ASN A 217 12.41 8.10 -5.67
C ASN A 217 12.48 6.99 -4.61
N TYR A 218 11.75 5.91 -4.86
CA TYR A 218 11.78 4.65 -4.14
C TYR A 218 12.15 3.52 -5.09
N ALA A 219 12.83 2.49 -4.59
CA ALA A 219 13.13 1.30 -5.37
C ALA A 219 13.41 0.11 -4.46
N VAL A 220 12.88 -1.03 -4.86
CA VAL A 220 13.27 -2.35 -4.32
C VAL A 220 14.62 -2.80 -4.89
N ASN A 221 15.30 -3.71 -4.20
CA ASN A 221 16.66 -4.16 -4.54
C ASN A 221 16.71 -5.43 -5.41
N TRP A 222 15.59 -5.87 -5.97
CA TRP A 222 15.50 -6.99 -6.92
C TRP A 222 15.05 -6.48 -8.30
N THR A 223 15.05 -7.35 -9.32
CA THR A 223 14.67 -6.99 -10.69
C THR A 223 13.23 -7.35 -11.03
N ASP A 224 12.80 -7.02 -12.25
CA ASP A 224 11.58 -7.52 -12.88
C ASP A 224 10.23 -6.98 -12.37
N ASP A 225 10.23 -6.12 -11.36
CA ASP A 225 9.03 -5.43 -10.87
C ASP A 225 8.59 -4.26 -11.76
N GLN A 226 7.34 -3.81 -11.58
CA GLN A 226 6.79 -2.65 -12.27
C GLN A 226 7.29 -1.34 -11.65
N THR A 227 7.55 -0.32 -12.48
CA THR A 227 7.72 1.07 -12.00
C THR A 227 6.39 1.82 -12.09
N ALA A 228 6.03 2.56 -11.04
CA ALA A 228 5.00 3.59 -11.09
C ALA A 228 5.63 4.99 -10.96
N THR A 229 5.14 5.94 -11.75
CA THR A 229 5.46 7.36 -11.59
C THR A 229 4.18 8.12 -11.28
N LEU A 230 4.07 8.64 -10.05
CA LEU A 230 2.94 9.45 -9.59
C LEU A 230 3.31 10.92 -9.66
N THR A 231 2.47 11.72 -10.31
CA THR A 231 2.61 13.18 -10.39
C THR A 231 1.35 13.83 -9.82
N ILE A 232 1.54 14.65 -8.80
CA ILE A 232 0.49 15.49 -8.21
C ILE A 232 0.71 16.91 -8.71
N THR A 233 -0.27 17.49 -9.41
CA THR A 233 -0.25 18.89 -9.80
C THR A 233 -1.18 19.67 -8.87
N PHE A 234 -0.65 20.74 -8.28
CA PHE A 234 -1.40 21.62 -7.38
C PHE A 234 -1.98 22.83 -8.15
N LYS A 235 -2.98 23.49 -7.56
CA LYS A 235 -3.64 24.68 -8.12
C LYS A 235 -2.67 25.83 -8.40
N ASP A 236 -1.65 26.00 -7.55
CA ASP A 236 -0.56 26.95 -7.71
C ASP A 236 0.47 26.57 -8.80
N LYS A 237 0.21 25.49 -9.54
CA LYS A 237 1.06 24.90 -10.59
C LYS A 237 2.33 24.23 -10.10
N SER A 238 2.59 24.19 -8.80
CA SER A 238 3.64 23.33 -8.25
C SER A 238 3.32 21.85 -8.51
N LYS A 239 4.37 21.03 -8.59
CA LYS A 239 4.25 19.59 -8.83
C LYS A 239 5.08 18.80 -7.83
N LYS A 240 4.55 17.67 -7.38
CA LYS A 240 5.29 16.61 -6.70
C LYS A 240 5.30 15.38 -7.59
N GLN A 241 6.49 14.87 -7.91
CA GLN A 241 6.64 13.63 -8.68
C GLN A 241 7.36 12.59 -7.82
N ILE A 242 6.84 11.36 -7.82
CA ILE A 242 7.44 10.23 -7.13
C ILE A 242 7.55 9.07 -8.11
N ARG A 243 8.78 8.58 -8.33
CA ARG A 243 9.06 7.35 -9.06
C ARG A 243 9.28 6.21 -8.05
N ASP A 244 8.52 5.14 -8.15
CA ASP A 244 8.62 3.99 -7.24
C ASP A 244 8.75 2.70 -8.06
N TYR A 245 9.93 2.09 -8.00
CA TYR A 245 10.18 0.77 -8.58
C TYR A 245 9.84 -0.33 -7.58
N GLY A 246 8.87 -1.18 -7.92
CA GLY A 246 8.28 -2.16 -7.01
C GLY A 246 7.04 -1.66 -6.27
N MET A 247 6.75 -0.35 -6.31
CA MET A 247 5.55 0.26 -5.71
C MET A 247 5.45 0.01 -4.19
N GLN A 248 6.62 -0.12 -3.54
CA GLN A 248 6.76 -0.57 -2.15
C GLN A 248 7.14 0.53 -1.16
N GLY A 249 7.17 1.81 -1.55
CA GLY A 249 7.62 2.94 -0.73
C GLY A 249 7.00 2.99 0.68
N THR A 250 6.00 3.84 0.89
CA THR A 250 5.26 3.91 2.16
C THR A 250 3.93 3.14 2.07
N PHE A 251 3.33 2.75 3.20
CA PHE A 251 1.98 2.16 3.23
C PHE A 251 0.95 3.11 2.63
N GLY A 252 1.00 4.40 2.99
CA GLY A 252 0.17 5.44 2.40
C GLY A 252 0.31 5.55 0.88
N LEU A 253 1.53 5.50 0.36
CA LEU A 253 1.78 5.57 -1.08
C LEU A 253 1.28 4.31 -1.81
N SER A 254 1.54 3.11 -1.26
CA SER A 254 1.01 1.86 -1.81
C SER A 254 -0.53 1.82 -1.83
N ALA A 255 -1.20 2.39 -0.81
CA ALA A 255 -2.66 2.49 -0.77
C ALA A 255 -3.22 3.40 -1.90
N ILE A 256 -2.55 4.52 -2.20
CA ILE A 256 -2.89 5.38 -3.34
C ILE A 256 -2.72 4.62 -4.66
N TYR A 257 -1.60 3.92 -4.82
CA TYR A 257 -1.36 3.10 -6.00
C TYR A 257 -2.42 2.02 -6.20
N ALA A 258 -2.82 1.32 -5.13
CA ALA A 258 -3.86 0.30 -5.20
C ALA A 258 -5.19 0.87 -5.71
N LYS A 259 -5.58 2.07 -5.25
CA LYS A 259 -6.80 2.75 -5.72
C LYS A 259 -6.70 3.13 -7.19
N LEU A 260 -5.59 3.75 -7.61
CA LEU A 260 -5.38 4.15 -9.00
C LEU A 260 -5.31 2.93 -9.94
N MET A 261 -4.64 1.86 -9.52
CA MET A 261 -4.57 0.60 -10.26
C MET A 261 -5.95 -0.06 -10.38
N ASN A 262 -6.77 0.00 -9.32
CA ASN A 262 -8.13 -0.51 -9.36
C ASN A 262 -9.00 0.27 -10.36
N ILE A 263 -8.87 1.60 -10.42
CA ILE A 263 -9.55 2.44 -11.43
C ILE A 263 -9.10 2.03 -12.83
N SER A 264 -7.80 1.91 -13.07
CA SER A 264 -7.24 1.59 -14.39
C SER A 264 -7.60 0.19 -14.88
N THR A 265 -7.48 -0.82 -14.02
CA THR A 265 -7.77 -2.22 -14.40
C THR A 265 -9.26 -2.48 -14.59
N ASN A 266 -10.11 -1.70 -13.92
CA ASN A 266 -11.56 -1.72 -14.11
C ASN A 266 -12.06 -0.60 -15.02
N TRP A 267 -11.18 0.11 -15.73
CA TRP A 267 -11.58 1.28 -16.52
C TRP A 267 -12.75 0.99 -17.47
N HIS A 268 -12.72 -0.15 -18.16
CA HIS A 268 -13.79 -0.62 -19.05
C HIS A 268 -15.18 -0.74 -18.40
N THR A 269 -15.30 -1.02 -17.10
CA THR A 269 -16.60 -1.14 -16.39
C THR A 269 -17.07 0.15 -15.76
N LEU A 270 -16.20 1.17 -15.64
CA LEU A 270 -16.60 2.46 -15.05
C LEU A 270 -17.59 3.18 -15.97
N HIS A 271 -18.69 3.67 -15.41
CA HIS A 271 -19.67 4.46 -16.15
C HIS A 271 -19.34 5.95 -16.07
N ASN A 272 -19.77 6.70 -17.09
CA ASN A 272 -19.74 8.16 -17.01
C ASN A 272 -20.69 8.61 -15.91
N TYR A 273 -20.19 9.46 -15.02
CA TYR A 273 -20.98 10.15 -14.03
C TYR A 273 -21.86 11.20 -14.71
N ASN A 274 -23.17 11.02 -14.58
CA ASN A 274 -24.19 11.99 -14.97
C ASN A 274 -24.70 12.63 -13.66
N PRO A 275 -24.44 13.93 -13.43
CA PRO A 275 -24.86 14.65 -12.23
C PRO A 275 -26.38 14.79 -12.10
#